data_AF-A0A3R7TW53-F1
#
_entry.id   AF-A0A3R7TW53-F1
#
_cell.length_a   1.000
_cell.length_b   1.000
_cell.length_c   1.000
_cell.angle_alpha   90.00
_cell.angle_beta   90.00
_cell.angle_gamma   90.00
#
_symmetry.space_group_name_H-M   'P 1'
#
loop_
_entity.id
_entity.type
_entity.pdbx_description
1 polymer ?
#
loop_
_entity_poly.entity_id
_entity_poly.type
_entity_poly.pdbx_seq_one_letter_code
_entity_poly.pdbx_strand_id
1 'polypeptide(L)'
;MLRFCLSSIFVQIIILNSYSQVSNLGRFEVNVNKGCVPLFIEVINENVDTSATVIQYDFNYEPNNPIFNPSSNSKNIYSNSGKYIIAQAINVDNIEKIDFIEIEVFESKVIDFEINNCRYNQLEINIIDNYYEGYNLYINDSLVESLNSGINNLDYERFLNSENKFNGLIKGKFSDSDESCYEVTFSMSSIDSNSQKLIDSVIVSDDRSIYSLFYRPEKSTNYSLKIDGKSDSIFLTNSTIDLNDHKIYLKSKTYSDKYISIGKKYKCQNEIIEDRIFLLYLNSYEVNNGIKIDLSYEDEAGFDSVHVMKDNKLISESKESIIDKNNLIKGKEYCYRVFGYKDGKKSISNQNCTVSNRSYNPIPVPNAFTPNGDGINDEFKPFEIKVSNYSLEIYDKNGINVFKSNDINIGWDGFYNGKVNQGSYIYIIKCYMDDKNVNQKGKFLLLN
;
A
#
# COMPACT_ATOMS: atom_id res chain seq x y z
N MET A 1 44.75 21.88 35.65
CA MET A 1 45.13 22.06 34.23
C MET A 1 43.90 22.53 33.48
N LEU A 2 43.71 23.84 33.35
CA LEU A 2 42.72 24.42 32.43
C LEU A 2 43.31 24.30 31.01
N ARG A 3 42.62 23.60 30.10
CA ARG A 3 42.90 23.65 28.66
C ARG A 3 41.78 24.43 27.99
N PHE A 4 42.10 25.66 27.59
CA PHE A 4 41.33 26.43 26.63
C PHE A 4 41.26 25.65 25.31
N CYS A 5 40.06 25.38 24.82
CA CYS A 5 39.83 24.95 23.44
C CYS A 5 39.25 26.15 22.70
N LEU A 6 40.07 26.81 21.88
CA LEU A 6 39.64 27.86 20.97
C LEU A 6 38.66 27.28 19.95
N SER A 7 37.39 27.69 20.02
CA SER A 7 36.42 27.47 18.96
C SER A 7 36.75 28.43 17.81
N SER A 8 37.37 27.91 16.75
CA SER A 8 37.50 28.63 15.49
C SER A 8 36.11 28.66 14.84
N ILE A 9 35.40 29.77 15.02
CA ILE A 9 34.19 30.08 14.26
C ILE A 9 34.66 30.40 12.84
N PHE A 10 34.65 29.38 11.97
CA PHE A 10 34.70 29.60 10.53
C PHE A 10 33.33 30.18 10.15
N VAL A 11 33.24 31.51 10.10
CA VAL A 11 32.18 32.17 9.34
C VAL A 11 32.48 31.85 7.89
N GLN A 12 31.80 30.84 7.36
CA GLN A 12 31.79 30.55 5.95
C GLN A 12 31.04 31.71 5.30
N ILE A 13 31.81 32.70 4.84
CA ILE A 13 31.32 33.75 3.97
C ILE A 13 30.75 33.02 2.76
N ILE A 14 29.42 32.95 2.68
CA ILE A 14 28.73 32.57 1.46
C ILE A 14 29.08 33.69 0.48
N ILE A 15 30.06 33.45 -0.38
CA ILE A 15 30.30 34.26 -1.55
C ILE A 15 29.07 33.99 -2.43
N LEU A 16 28.03 34.81 -2.27
CA LEU A 16 27.05 35.00 -3.32
C LEU A 16 27.85 35.57 -4.48
N ASN A 17 28.20 34.72 -5.45
CA ASN A 17 28.61 35.21 -6.76
C ASN A 17 27.38 35.96 -7.30
N SER A 18 27.30 37.26 -7.03
CA SER A 18 26.33 38.13 -7.68
C SER A 18 26.76 38.22 -9.13
N TYR A 19 26.18 37.37 -9.98
CA TYR A 19 26.37 37.44 -11.42
C TYR A 19 25.75 38.74 -11.92
N SER A 20 26.57 39.72 -12.26
CA SER A 20 26.16 40.99 -12.81
C SER A 20 26.02 40.90 -14.33
N GLN A 21 25.10 41.66 -14.90
CA GLN A 21 25.01 41.84 -16.35
C GLN A 21 25.52 43.22 -16.74
N VAL A 22 26.51 43.23 -17.63
CA VAL A 22 27.15 44.42 -18.18
C VAL A 22 26.32 44.99 -19.33
N SER A 23 26.17 46.33 -19.38
CA SER A 23 25.52 47.05 -20.47
C SER A 23 26.27 46.95 -21.80
N ASN A 24 25.63 47.32 -22.91
CA ASN A 24 26.16 47.14 -24.27
C ASN A 24 27.53 47.80 -24.51
N LEU A 25 27.78 48.97 -23.91
CA LEU A 25 29.06 49.68 -23.98
C LEU A 25 29.86 49.55 -22.67
N GLY A 26 29.39 48.74 -21.73
CA GLY A 26 30.06 48.44 -20.47
C GLY A 26 30.11 49.56 -19.45
N ARG A 27 29.27 50.59 -19.58
CA ARG A 27 29.26 51.75 -18.67
C ARG A 27 28.52 51.54 -17.36
N PHE A 28 27.69 50.50 -17.26
CA PHE A 28 27.06 50.12 -16.00
C PHE A 28 26.75 48.63 -15.97
N GLU A 29 26.49 48.14 -14.77
CA GLU A 29 26.11 46.75 -14.53
C GLU A 29 24.85 46.67 -13.68
N VAL A 30 23.98 45.72 -13.99
CA VAL A 30 22.79 45.41 -13.21
C VAL A 30 22.92 44.05 -12.52
N ASN A 31 22.19 43.87 -11.42
CA ASN A 31 22.17 42.62 -10.65
C ASN A 31 21.66 41.41 -11.46
N VAL A 32 20.71 41.59 -12.38
CA VAL A 32 20.20 40.55 -13.31
C VAL A 32 19.65 41.20 -14.58
N ASN A 33 19.59 40.46 -15.70
CA ASN A 33 18.93 40.91 -16.93
C ASN A 33 17.66 40.12 -17.30
N LYS A 34 17.36 39.05 -16.55
CA LYS A 34 16.18 38.22 -16.75
C LYS A 34 15.67 37.68 -15.43
N GLY A 35 14.35 37.57 -15.30
CA GLY A 35 13.70 36.97 -14.13
C GLY A 35 12.18 37.09 -14.20
N CYS A 36 11.47 36.80 -13.11
CA CYS A 36 10.02 36.82 -13.09
C CYS A 36 9.42 37.99 -12.34
N VAL A 37 8.17 38.30 -12.66
CA VAL A 37 7.37 39.26 -11.89
C VAL A 37 7.17 38.80 -10.43
N PRO A 38 7.37 39.69 -9.44
CA PRO A 38 8.00 41.00 -9.54
C PRO A 38 9.54 40.87 -9.67
N LEU A 39 10.13 41.50 -10.70
CA LEU A 39 11.58 41.47 -10.90
C LEU A 39 12.23 42.73 -10.32
N PHE A 40 13.13 42.56 -9.36
CA PHE A 40 13.91 43.65 -8.78
C PHE A 40 15.23 43.85 -9.54
N ILE A 41 15.39 45.02 -10.16
CA ILE A 41 16.63 45.42 -10.82
C ILE A 41 17.31 46.54 -10.02
N GLU A 42 18.62 46.40 -9.83
CA GLU A 42 19.50 47.40 -9.25
C GLU A 42 20.74 47.57 -10.14
N VAL A 43 21.11 48.83 -10.40
CA VAL A 43 22.43 49.15 -10.95
C VAL A 43 23.44 49.01 -9.82
N ILE A 44 24.35 48.05 -9.96
CA ILE A 44 25.31 47.65 -8.93
C ILE A 44 26.72 48.18 -9.20
N ASN A 45 27.01 48.60 -10.44
CA ASN A 45 28.29 49.21 -10.79
C ASN A 45 28.12 50.28 -11.88
N GLU A 46 28.93 51.34 -11.82
CA GLU A 46 28.99 52.43 -12.78
C GLU A 46 30.43 52.59 -13.28
N ASN A 47 30.66 52.19 -14.53
CA ASN A 47 31.97 52.22 -15.19
C ASN A 47 32.04 53.40 -16.17
N VAL A 48 31.86 54.61 -15.65
CA VAL A 48 31.84 55.86 -16.44
C VAL A 48 33.14 56.66 -16.26
N ASP A 49 33.43 57.54 -17.23
CA ASP A 49 34.57 58.44 -17.14
C ASP A 49 34.44 59.38 -15.92
N THR A 50 35.53 59.60 -15.20
CA THR A 50 35.60 60.54 -14.06
C THR A 50 35.19 61.98 -14.40
N SER A 51 35.23 62.35 -15.68
CA SER A 51 34.77 63.65 -16.20
C SER A 51 33.25 63.72 -16.43
N ALA A 52 32.50 62.65 -16.18
CA ALA A 52 31.05 62.66 -16.31
C ALA A 52 30.40 63.61 -15.29
N THR A 53 29.59 64.55 -15.77
CA THR A 53 28.94 65.58 -14.95
C THR A 53 27.48 65.27 -14.64
N VAL A 54 26.88 64.36 -15.40
CA VAL A 54 25.50 63.88 -15.25
C VAL A 54 25.51 62.38 -15.48
N ILE A 55 24.82 61.62 -14.61
CA ILE A 55 24.55 60.19 -14.75
C ILE A 55 23.09 60.00 -14.37
N GLN A 56 22.28 59.51 -15.30
CA GLN A 56 20.85 59.27 -15.09
C GLN A 56 20.44 57.94 -15.73
N TYR A 57 19.41 57.32 -15.15
CA TYR A 57 18.85 56.06 -15.65
C TYR A 57 17.38 56.22 -16.02
N ASP A 58 16.99 55.67 -17.15
CA ASP A 58 15.59 55.43 -17.51
C ASP A 58 15.39 53.91 -17.54
N PHE A 59 14.50 53.40 -16.70
CA PHE A 59 14.24 51.95 -16.57
C PHE A 59 13.20 51.42 -17.56
N ASN A 60 12.61 52.29 -18.40
CA ASN A 60 11.66 51.88 -19.42
C ASN A 60 11.85 52.74 -20.68
N TYR A 61 13.07 52.78 -21.19
CA TYR A 61 13.42 53.58 -22.35
C TYR A 61 12.86 52.97 -23.64
N GLU A 62 12.26 53.80 -24.50
CA GLU A 62 11.74 53.38 -25.81
C GLU A 62 12.64 53.91 -26.94
N PRO A 63 13.46 53.08 -27.60
CA PRO A 63 14.36 53.55 -28.66
C PRO A 63 13.64 54.19 -29.86
N ASN A 64 12.39 53.77 -30.11
CA ASN A 64 11.55 54.28 -31.20
C ASN A 64 10.86 55.62 -30.85
N ASN A 65 10.90 56.03 -29.59
CA ASN A 65 10.37 57.29 -29.07
C ASN A 65 11.34 57.81 -27.99
N PRO A 66 12.45 58.44 -28.39
CA PRO A 66 13.64 58.63 -27.54
C PRO A 66 13.48 59.76 -26.51
N ILE A 67 12.33 59.83 -25.84
CA ILE A 67 12.10 60.70 -24.68
C ILE A 67 12.73 60.00 -23.47
N PHE A 68 13.77 60.62 -22.91
CA PHE A 68 14.45 60.09 -21.73
C PHE A 68 13.72 60.51 -20.45
N ASN A 69 13.24 59.55 -19.67
CA ASN A 69 12.52 59.78 -18.42
C ASN A 69 13.38 59.35 -17.22
N PRO A 70 14.15 60.28 -16.62
CA PRO A 70 15.09 59.93 -15.57
C PRO A 70 14.37 59.44 -14.31
N SER A 71 14.79 58.28 -13.81
CA SER A 71 14.42 57.74 -12.51
C SER A 71 15.11 58.48 -11.38
N SER A 72 14.46 58.54 -10.21
CA SER A 72 15.04 59.14 -9.01
C SER A 72 16.08 58.25 -8.32
N ASN A 73 16.06 56.94 -8.62
CA ASN A 73 16.88 55.93 -7.94
C ASN A 73 17.56 55.00 -8.96
N SER A 74 18.64 54.35 -8.54
CA SER A 74 19.36 53.31 -9.31
C SER A 74 18.70 51.92 -9.24
N LYS A 75 17.40 51.85 -8.92
CA LYS A 75 16.65 50.60 -8.68
C LYS A 75 15.26 50.70 -9.28
N ASN A 76 14.70 49.58 -9.74
CA ASN A 76 13.32 49.48 -10.23
C ASN A 76 12.71 48.10 -9.94
N ILE A 77 11.38 48.02 -9.89
CA ILE A 77 10.63 46.77 -9.78
C ILE A 77 9.69 46.65 -10.97
N TYR A 78 9.84 45.58 -11.75
CA TYR A 78 8.93 45.27 -12.85
C TYR A 78 7.85 44.30 -12.39
N SER A 79 6.60 44.76 -12.36
CA SER A 79 5.44 43.96 -11.92
C SER A 79 4.69 43.27 -13.05
N ASN A 80 5.05 43.55 -14.31
CA ASN A 80 4.43 42.94 -15.50
C ASN A 80 5.50 42.23 -16.33
N SER A 81 5.11 41.13 -16.98
CA SER A 81 6.00 40.44 -17.92
C SER A 81 6.17 41.27 -19.20
N GLY A 82 7.36 41.25 -19.78
CA GLY A 82 7.65 41.98 -21.00
C GLY A 82 9.15 42.19 -21.20
N LYS A 83 9.50 42.83 -22.31
CA LYS A 83 10.85 43.30 -22.58
C LYS A 83 10.95 44.78 -22.24
N TYR A 84 11.99 45.13 -21.50
CA TYR A 84 12.28 46.48 -21.05
C TYR A 84 13.70 46.85 -21.45
N ILE A 85 13.96 48.14 -21.61
CA ILE A 85 15.31 48.64 -21.86
C ILE A 85 15.64 49.62 -20.74
N ILE A 86 16.77 49.36 -20.07
CA ILE A 86 17.36 50.32 -19.15
C ILE A 86 18.39 51.11 -19.94
N ALA A 87 18.26 52.43 -19.91
CA ALA A 87 19.17 53.36 -20.55
C ALA A 87 19.93 54.18 -19.51
N GLN A 88 21.24 54.27 -19.64
CA GLN A 88 22.06 55.24 -18.91
C GLN A 88 22.42 56.39 -19.84
N ALA A 89 22.03 57.61 -19.46
CA ALA A 89 22.48 58.84 -20.13
C ALA A 89 23.56 59.52 -19.29
N ILE A 90 24.69 59.84 -19.92
CA ILE A 90 25.79 60.58 -19.30
C ILE A 90 26.17 61.81 -20.11
N ASN A 91 26.72 62.82 -19.43
CA ASN A 91 27.33 63.98 -20.09
C ASN A 91 28.83 64.03 -19.79
N VAL A 92 29.65 63.87 -20.82
CA VAL A 92 31.12 63.94 -20.76
C VAL A 92 31.58 65.01 -21.74
N ASP A 93 32.27 66.04 -21.25
CA ASP A 93 32.77 67.16 -22.07
C ASP A 93 31.70 67.84 -22.94
N ASN A 94 30.48 68.01 -22.40
CA ASN A 94 29.31 68.54 -23.12
C ASN A 94 28.81 67.64 -24.27
N ILE A 95 29.21 66.37 -24.31
CA ILE A 95 28.72 65.36 -25.24
C ILE A 95 27.85 64.38 -24.46
N GLU A 96 26.57 64.34 -24.81
CA GLU A 96 25.64 63.33 -24.33
C GLU A 96 25.98 61.97 -24.93
N LYS A 97 26.09 60.96 -24.08
CA LYS A 97 26.31 59.58 -24.47
C LYS A 97 25.28 58.71 -23.78
N ILE A 98 24.76 57.74 -24.52
CA ILE A 98 23.80 56.77 -24.00
C ILE A 98 24.37 55.36 -24.08
N ASP A 99 24.00 54.52 -23.13
CA ASP A 99 24.28 53.08 -23.11
C ASP A 99 23.02 52.34 -22.66
N PHE A 100 22.84 51.10 -23.12
CA PHE A 100 21.61 50.34 -22.91
C PHE A 100 21.89 48.93 -22.42
N ILE A 101 20.91 48.37 -21.72
CA ILE A 101 20.80 46.94 -21.45
C ILE A 101 19.35 46.51 -21.60
N GLU A 102 19.11 45.38 -22.26
CA GLU A 102 17.79 44.77 -22.37
C GLU A 102 17.51 43.91 -21.15
N ILE A 103 16.29 44.02 -20.62
CA ILE A 103 15.76 43.24 -19.51
C ILE A 103 14.55 42.46 -19.99
N GLU A 104 14.48 41.17 -19.68
CA GLU A 104 13.31 40.34 -20.00
C GLU A 104 12.64 39.83 -18.73
N VAL A 105 11.37 40.17 -18.54
CA VAL A 105 10.58 39.82 -17.36
C VAL A 105 9.53 38.80 -17.77
N PHE A 106 9.51 37.67 -17.06
CA PHE A 106 8.64 36.52 -17.34
C PHE A 106 7.52 36.39 -16.31
N GLU A 107 6.46 35.65 -16.67
CA GLU A 107 5.44 35.22 -15.69
C GLU A 107 5.89 33.94 -14.98
N SER A 108 5.41 33.72 -13.76
CA SER A 108 5.61 32.44 -13.07
C SER A 108 4.76 31.34 -13.71
N LYS A 109 5.37 30.19 -14.03
CA LYS A 109 4.67 28.99 -14.51
C LYS A 109 5.00 27.75 -13.69
N VAL A 110 4.02 26.86 -13.56
CA VAL A 110 4.20 25.57 -12.89
C VAL A 110 5.27 24.76 -13.63
N ILE A 111 6.18 24.15 -12.87
CA ILE A 111 7.20 23.24 -13.41
C ILE A 111 6.56 21.87 -13.64
N ASP A 112 6.63 21.36 -14.88
CA ASP A 112 6.24 20.00 -15.21
C ASP A 112 7.42 19.03 -15.04
N PHE A 113 7.27 18.05 -14.14
CA PHE A 113 8.31 17.07 -13.82
C PHE A 113 7.75 15.76 -13.28
N GLU A 114 8.54 14.70 -13.38
CA GLU A 114 8.28 13.39 -12.76
C GLU A 114 9.39 13.07 -11.74
N ILE A 115 9.01 12.52 -10.58
CA ILE A 115 9.95 11.97 -9.60
C ILE A 115 9.77 10.47 -9.48
N ASN A 116 10.88 9.74 -9.58
CA ASN A 116 10.92 8.29 -9.39
C ASN A 116 11.88 7.94 -8.26
N ASN A 117 11.33 7.36 -7.19
CA ASN A 117 12.12 6.83 -6.08
C ASN A 117 12.63 5.44 -6.43
N CYS A 118 13.93 5.22 -6.27
CA CYS A 118 14.60 4.02 -6.75
C CYS A 118 15.34 3.29 -5.63
N ARG A 119 15.72 2.04 -5.89
CA ARG A 119 16.46 1.22 -4.92
C ARG A 119 17.80 1.88 -4.58
N TYR A 120 18.32 1.54 -3.40
CA TYR A 120 19.62 2.03 -2.92
C TYR A 120 19.68 3.56 -2.80
N ASN A 121 18.59 4.17 -2.32
CA ASN A 121 18.48 5.61 -2.09
C ASN A 121 18.80 6.48 -3.31
N GLN A 122 18.42 6.01 -4.50
CA GLN A 122 18.55 6.77 -5.74
C GLN A 122 17.23 7.47 -6.08
N LEU A 123 17.31 8.69 -6.62
CA LEU A 123 16.19 9.48 -7.08
C LEU A 123 16.42 9.86 -8.54
N GLU A 124 15.40 9.67 -9.37
CA GLU A 124 15.38 10.22 -10.72
C GLU A 124 14.36 11.36 -10.77
N ILE A 125 14.79 12.54 -11.20
CA ILE A 125 13.96 13.71 -11.45
C ILE A 125 14.00 13.99 -12.95
N ASN A 126 12.89 13.75 -13.63
CA ASN A 126 12.74 14.05 -15.05
C ASN A 126 12.01 15.38 -15.23
N ILE A 127 12.73 16.44 -15.58
CA ILE A 127 12.15 17.75 -15.86
C ILE A 127 11.62 17.73 -17.30
N ILE A 128 10.30 17.76 -17.44
CA ILE A 128 9.61 17.76 -18.75
C ILE A 128 9.51 19.20 -19.28
N ASP A 129 9.51 20.17 -18.37
CA ASP A 129 9.39 21.58 -18.69
C ASP A 129 10.58 22.14 -19.50
N ASN A 130 10.25 23.06 -20.41
CA ASN A 130 11.18 23.80 -21.26
C ASN A 130 10.99 25.31 -21.18
N TYR A 131 10.22 25.80 -20.19
CA TYR A 131 9.93 27.21 -20.03
C TYR A 131 11.09 27.93 -19.34
N TYR A 132 11.69 27.32 -18.32
CA TYR A 132 12.85 27.88 -17.62
C TYR A 132 14.17 27.55 -18.32
N GLU A 133 15.18 28.42 -18.15
CA GLU A 133 16.54 28.20 -18.69
C GLU A 133 17.32 27.16 -17.87
N GLY A 134 16.93 26.93 -16.61
CA GLY A 134 17.46 25.86 -15.78
C GLY A 134 16.68 25.70 -14.46
N TYR A 135 17.16 24.80 -13.61
CA TYR A 135 16.53 24.52 -12.32
C TYR A 135 17.56 24.27 -11.23
N ASN A 136 17.20 24.56 -9.98
CA ASN A 136 18.02 24.27 -8.81
C ASN A 136 17.26 23.33 -7.87
N LEU A 137 17.93 22.28 -7.41
CA LEU A 137 17.43 21.35 -6.41
C LEU A 137 17.98 21.71 -5.03
N TYR A 138 17.08 21.90 -4.09
CA TYR A 138 17.40 22.06 -2.68
C TYR A 138 16.87 20.85 -1.90
N ILE A 139 17.65 20.38 -0.94
CA ILE A 139 17.24 19.34 0.00
C ILE A 139 17.52 19.82 1.41
N ASN A 140 16.51 19.72 2.28
CA ASN A 140 16.57 20.24 3.65
C ASN A 140 17.12 21.68 3.70
N ASP A 141 16.55 22.54 2.82
CA ASP A 141 16.87 23.96 2.67
C ASP A 141 18.29 24.30 2.18
N SER A 142 19.08 23.30 1.76
CA SER A 142 20.42 23.49 1.21
C SER A 142 20.45 23.23 -0.29
N LEU A 143 21.09 24.10 -1.07
CA LEU A 143 21.32 23.88 -2.51
C LEU A 143 22.19 22.63 -2.69
N VAL A 144 21.69 21.66 -3.45
CA VAL A 144 22.38 20.40 -3.72
C VAL A 144 23.03 20.41 -5.09
N GLU A 145 22.27 20.74 -6.13
CA GLU A 145 22.74 20.74 -7.52
C GLU A 145 21.81 21.58 -8.42
N SER A 146 22.32 22.00 -9.58
CA SER A 146 21.48 22.48 -10.68
C SER A 146 21.03 21.30 -11.54
N LEU A 147 19.75 21.28 -11.91
CA LEU A 147 19.15 20.25 -12.77
C LEU A 147 19.05 20.77 -14.21
N ASN A 148 19.20 19.84 -15.15
CA ASN A 148 18.96 20.08 -16.57
C ASN A 148 17.53 19.65 -16.95
N SER A 149 17.01 20.15 -18.08
CA SER A 149 15.84 19.52 -18.71
C SER A 149 16.12 18.04 -19.02
N GLY A 150 15.10 17.20 -18.87
CA GLY A 150 15.23 15.74 -18.96
C GLY A 150 15.64 15.09 -17.64
N ILE A 151 16.33 13.96 -17.74
CA ILE A 151 16.60 13.06 -16.62
C ILE A 151 17.81 13.53 -15.79
N ASN A 152 17.59 13.68 -14.49
CA ASN A 152 18.62 13.97 -13.47
C ASN A 152 18.59 12.87 -12.41
N ASN A 153 19.75 12.39 -11.98
CA ASN A 153 19.88 11.31 -11.00
C ASN A 153 20.64 11.77 -9.77
N LEU A 154 20.11 11.44 -8.59
CA LEU A 154 20.67 11.84 -7.30
C LEU A 154 20.73 10.65 -6.33
N ASP A 155 21.88 10.47 -5.69
CA ASP A 155 22.00 9.69 -4.45
C ASP A 155 21.60 10.56 -3.26
N TYR A 156 20.49 10.19 -2.61
CA TYR A 156 19.94 10.95 -1.51
C TYR A 156 20.26 10.39 -0.12
N GLU A 157 21.04 9.31 0.00
CA GLU A 157 21.27 8.60 1.27
C GLU A 157 21.73 9.57 2.38
N ARG A 158 22.65 10.48 2.04
CA ARG A 158 23.21 11.47 2.97
C ARG A 158 22.22 12.53 3.48
N PHE A 159 21.03 12.64 2.88
CA PHE A 159 20.04 13.66 3.24
C PHE A 159 18.90 13.13 4.12
N LEU A 160 18.88 11.83 4.39
CA LEU A 160 17.87 11.18 5.20
C LEU A 160 17.98 11.61 6.67
N ASN A 161 16.84 11.95 7.27
CA ASN A 161 16.74 12.20 8.70
C ASN A 161 16.51 10.90 9.49
N SER A 162 16.27 11.01 10.80
CA SER A 162 16.02 9.87 11.70
C SER A 162 14.78 9.04 11.39
N GLU A 163 13.85 9.55 10.57
CA GLU A 163 12.67 8.83 10.09
C GLU A 163 12.88 8.28 8.66
N ASN A 164 14.12 8.26 8.16
CA ASN A 164 14.47 7.87 6.80
C ASN A 164 13.68 8.66 5.73
N LYS A 165 13.52 9.97 5.93
CA LYS A 165 12.87 10.88 4.97
C LYS A 165 13.68 12.15 4.74
N PHE A 166 13.44 12.83 3.63
CA PHE A 166 13.94 14.18 3.35
C PHE A 166 12.88 15.02 2.64
N ASN A 167 13.05 16.35 2.69
CA ASN A 167 12.21 17.28 1.93
C ASN A 167 13.03 17.92 0.82
N GLY A 168 12.48 17.93 -0.39
CA GLY A 168 13.08 18.54 -1.57
C GLY A 168 12.28 19.76 -2.04
N LEU A 169 12.98 20.65 -2.72
CA LEU A 169 12.44 21.86 -3.32
C LEU A 169 13.12 22.08 -4.67
N ILE A 170 12.34 22.18 -5.75
CA ILE A 170 12.84 22.52 -7.09
C ILE A 170 12.44 23.96 -7.41
N LYS A 171 13.40 24.74 -7.89
CA LYS A 171 13.26 26.15 -8.27
C LYS A 171 13.62 26.32 -9.74
N GLY A 172 12.75 26.94 -10.53
CA GLY A 172 13.02 27.28 -11.95
C GLY A 172 13.71 28.64 -12.07
N LYS A 173 14.72 28.77 -12.96
CA LYS A 173 15.52 29.99 -13.14
C LYS A 173 15.61 30.41 -14.62
N PHE A 174 15.69 31.73 -14.85
CA PHE A 174 15.90 32.37 -16.17
C PHE A 174 17.28 33.02 -16.33
N SER A 175 18.10 32.97 -15.29
CA SER A 175 19.48 33.46 -15.27
C SER A 175 20.27 32.65 -14.25
N ASP A 176 21.55 32.96 -14.07
CA ASP A 176 22.38 32.35 -13.02
C ASP A 176 21.99 32.79 -11.59
N SER A 177 20.92 33.57 -11.42
CA SER A 177 20.40 33.95 -10.11
C SER A 177 19.59 32.83 -9.44
N ASP A 178 19.58 32.83 -8.11
CA ASP A 178 18.74 31.96 -7.27
C ASP A 178 17.30 32.47 -7.11
N GLU A 179 16.94 33.57 -7.80
CA GLU A 179 15.59 34.13 -7.76
C GLU A 179 14.66 33.28 -8.62
N SER A 180 13.97 32.35 -7.96
CA SER A 180 13.04 31.42 -8.57
C SER A 180 11.71 32.06 -8.90
N CYS A 181 11.22 31.76 -10.10
CA CYS A 181 9.89 32.16 -10.53
C CYS A 181 8.78 31.29 -9.97
N TYR A 182 9.04 30.01 -9.79
CA TYR A 182 8.10 29.03 -9.26
C TYR A 182 8.87 28.00 -8.47
N GLU A 183 8.33 27.60 -7.34
CA GLU A 183 8.96 26.60 -6.49
C GLU A 183 7.98 25.48 -6.17
N VAL A 184 8.48 24.24 -6.19
CA VAL A 184 7.69 23.05 -5.89
C VAL A 184 8.38 22.22 -4.83
N THR A 185 7.64 21.91 -3.77
CA THR A 185 8.12 21.07 -2.67
C THR A 185 7.69 19.62 -2.87
N PHE A 186 8.53 18.70 -2.42
CA PHE A 186 8.21 17.27 -2.38
C PHE A 186 8.85 16.61 -1.15
N SER A 187 8.37 15.42 -0.79
CA SER A 187 8.94 14.65 0.33
C SER A 187 9.12 13.20 -0.09
N MET A 188 10.27 12.64 0.26
CA MET A 188 10.65 11.27 -0.09
C MET A 188 11.07 10.51 1.15
N SER A 189 10.76 9.21 1.17
CA SER A 189 11.24 8.27 2.18
C SER A 189 12.11 7.21 1.52
N SER A 190 13.10 6.69 2.25
CA SER A 190 13.91 5.57 1.77
C SER A 190 13.01 4.37 1.50
N ILE A 191 13.34 3.63 0.45
CA ILE A 191 12.67 2.38 0.12
C ILE A 191 13.39 1.23 0.84
N ASP A 192 12.63 0.34 1.48
CA ASP A 192 13.19 -0.94 1.92
C ASP A 192 13.47 -1.81 0.68
N SER A 193 14.75 -1.87 0.31
CA SER A 193 15.20 -2.60 -0.87
C SER A 193 15.16 -4.13 -0.67
N ASN A 194 14.94 -4.61 0.56
CA ASN A 194 14.89 -6.03 0.91
C ASN A 194 13.46 -6.54 1.13
N SER A 195 12.50 -5.66 1.38
CA SER A 195 11.10 -6.05 1.54
C SER A 195 10.46 -6.37 0.18
N GLN A 196 10.14 -7.65 -0.02
CA GLN A 196 9.37 -8.13 -1.15
C GLN A 196 7.89 -8.34 -0.80
N LYS A 197 7.51 -8.24 0.48
CA LYS A 197 6.17 -8.56 0.97
C LYS A 197 5.36 -7.29 1.16
N LEU A 198 4.37 -7.11 0.29
CA LEU A 198 3.45 -5.98 0.31
C LEU A 198 2.05 -6.42 0.73
N ILE A 199 1.62 -7.60 0.28
CA ILE A 199 0.27 -8.12 0.51
C ILE A 199 0.23 -8.91 1.81
N ASP A 200 -0.69 -8.54 2.69
CA ASP A 200 -0.96 -9.24 3.94
C ASP A 200 -2.01 -10.33 3.74
N SER A 201 -3.17 -9.96 3.17
CA SER A 201 -4.29 -10.88 3.03
C SER A 201 -5.27 -10.49 1.93
N VAL A 202 -6.10 -11.45 1.54
CA VAL A 202 -7.22 -11.22 0.63
C VAL A 202 -8.47 -11.90 1.14
N ILE A 203 -9.62 -11.23 0.98
CA ILE A 203 -10.94 -11.80 1.27
C ILE A 203 -11.77 -11.80 0.00
N VAL A 204 -12.25 -12.98 -0.38
CA VAL A 204 -13.23 -13.14 -1.46
C VAL A 204 -14.63 -12.92 -0.89
N SER A 205 -15.44 -12.08 -1.53
CA SER A 205 -16.84 -11.87 -1.17
C SER A 205 -17.69 -13.11 -1.36
N ASP A 206 -18.83 -13.20 -0.68
CA ASP A 206 -19.70 -14.38 -0.70
C ASP A 206 -20.23 -14.72 -2.11
N ASP A 207 -20.48 -13.70 -2.92
CA ASP A 207 -20.86 -13.81 -4.33
C ASP A 207 -19.68 -14.06 -5.29
N ARG A 208 -18.44 -14.07 -4.75
CA ARG A 208 -17.17 -14.25 -5.46
C ARG A 208 -16.86 -13.16 -6.51
N SER A 209 -17.52 -12.01 -6.44
CA SER A 209 -17.34 -10.92 -7.42
C SER A 209 -16.40 -9.82 -6.95
N ILE A 210 -16.11 -9.74 -5.65
CA ILE A 210 -15.30 -8.69 -5.03
C ILE A 210 -14.16 -9.32 -4.22
N TYR A 211 -12.98 -8.73 -4.33
CA TYR A 211 -11.81 -9.04 -3.51
C TYR A 211 -11.47 -7.85 -2.62
N SER A 212 -11.39 -8.07 -1.32
CA SER A 212 -10.80 -7.11 -0.37
C SER A 212 -9.34 -7.47 -0.13
N LEU A 213 -8.44 -6.73 -0.77
CA LEU A 213 -6.99 -6.93 -0.65
C LEU A 213 -6.44 -6.02 0.46
N PHE A 214 -5.70 -6.58 1.41
CA PHE A 214 -5.02 -5.86 2.48
C PHE A 214 -3.52 -5.88 2.24
N TYR A 215 -2.87 -4.74 2.36
CA TYR A 215 -1.49 -4.54 1.94
C TYR A 215 -0.83 -3.40 2.73
N ARG A 216 0.50 -3.32 2.65
CA ARG A 216 1.34 -2.32 3.32
C ARG A 216 2.17 -1.57 2.28
N PRO A 217 1.70 -0.42 1.77
CA PRO A 217 2.48 0.35 0.81
C PRO A 217 3.66 1.03 1.51
N GLU A 218 4.80 1.02 0.83
CA GLU A 218 5.87 1.96 1.09
C GLU A 218 5.55 3.33 0.47
N LYS A 219 5.88 4.39 1.21
CA LYS A 219 5.71 5.77 0.78
C LYS A 219 6.55 6.07 -0.46
N SER A 220 6.11 7.04 -1.25
CA SER A 220 6.84 7.56 -2.41
C SER A 220 7.28 6.47 -3.40
N THR A 221 6.47 5.42 -3.58
CA THR A 221 6.75 4.27 -4.44
C THR A 221 5.61 4.08 -5.44
N ASN A 222 5.97 3.75 -6.69
CA ASN A 222 5.00 3.45 -7.74
C ASN A 222 4.60 1.97 -7.71
N TYR A 223 3.29 1.70 -7.83
CA TYR A 223 2.76 0.34 -7.86
C TYR A 223 1.98 0.06 -9.15
N SER A 224 1.86 -1.21 -9.49
CA SER A 224 0.89 -1.72 -10.44
C SER A 224 0.12 -2.86 -9.81
N LEU A 225 -1.17 -2.94 -10.11
CA LEU A 225 -2.05 -3.99 -9.62
C LEU A 225 -2.54 -4.82 -10.80
N LYS A 226 -2.43 -6.15 -10.67
CA LYS A 226 -2.92 -7.10 -11.66
C LYS A 226 -3.77 -8.17 -10.99
N ILE A 227 -4.80 -8.61 -11.71
CA ILE A 227 -5.64 -9.76 -11.36
C ILE A 227 -5.45 -10.79 -12.47
N ASP A 228 -4.98 -11.98 -12.10
CA ASP A 228 -4.66 -13.06 -13.05
C ASP A 228 -3.81 -12.58 -14.25
N GLY A 229 -2.76 -11.79 -13.96
CA GLY A 229 -1.86 -11.21 -14.94
C GLY A 229 -2.43 -10.06 -15.77
N LYS A 230 -3.73 -9.74 -15.66
CA LYS A 230 -4.36 -8.61 -16.37
C LYS A 230 -4.35 -7.37 -15.49
N SER A 231 -3.88 -6.28 -16.07
CA SER A 231 -3.94 -4.95 -15.47
C SER A 231 -5.39 -4.54 -15.20
N ASP A 232 -5.69 -4.13 -13.97
CA ASP A 232 -6.99 -3.52 -13.66
C ASP A 232 -6.95 -2.03 -14.02
N SER A 233 -7.67 -1.65 -15.08
CA SER A 233 -7.65 -0.31 -15.65
C SER A 233 -8.23 0.77 -14.72
N ILE A 234 -9.01 0.39 -13.70
CA ILE A 234 -9.64 1.34 -12.77
C ILE A 234 -8.63 1.85 -11.73
N PHE A 235 -7.56 1.09 -11.44
CA PHE A 235 -6.51 1.43 -10.47
C PHE A 235 -5.22 1.94 -11.14
N LEU A 236 -5.27 2.19 -12.45
CA LEU A 236 -4.15 2.66 -13.28
C LEU A 236 -4.34 4.10 -13.74
N THR A 237 -4.79 5.00 -12.86
CA THR A 237 -4.45 6.41 -13.05
C THR A 237 -3.03 6.62 -12.54
N ASN A 238 -2.15 7.09 -13.43
CA ASN A 238 -0.82 7.56 -13.04
C ASN A 238 -0.96 8.48 -11.83
N SER A 239 -0.21 8.19 -10.77
CA SER A 239 -0.29 8.71 -9.41
C SER A 239 -1.30 7.98 -8.47
N THR A 240 -0.69 7.32 -7.48
CA THR A 240 -1.26 6.97 -6.17
C THR A 240 -2.40 5.96 -6.16
N ILE A 241 -2.08 4.71 -5.76
CA ILE A 241 -2.94 4.08 -4.76
C ILE A 241 -2.94 5.07 -3.58
N ASP A 242 -4.10 5.58 -3.18
CA ASP A 242 -4.21 6.56 -2.10
C ASP A 242 -3.56 5.96 -0.83
N LEU A 243 -2.41 6.51 -0.43
CA LEU A 243 -1.47 5.96 0.55
C LEU A 243 -2.02 5.96 2.00
N ASN A 244 -3.29 6.29 2.19
CA ASN A 244 -3.99 6.13 3.46
C ASN A 244 -4.75 4.79 3.56
N ASP A 245 -5.09 4.17 2.43
CA ASP A 245 -5.92 2.96 2.46
C ASP A 245 -5.04 1.71 2.54
N HIS A 246 -5.14 0.97 3.64
CA HIS A 246 -4.47 -0.33 3.82
C HIS A 246 -5.30 -1.47 3.19
N LYS A 247 -6.32 -1.09 2.41
CA LYS A 247 -7.29 -1.98 1.79
C LYS A 247 -7.65 -1.50 0.38
N ILE A 248 -7.81 -2.42 -0.54
CA ILE A 248 -8.31 -2.15 -1.90
C ILE A 248 -9.48 -3.09 -2.19
N TYR A 249 -10.54 -2.57 -2.78
CA TYR A 249 -11.67 -3.36 -3.28
C TYR A 249 -11.53 -3.57 -4.78
N LEU A 250 -11.40 -4.82 -5.19
CA LEU A 250 -11.25 -5.19 -6.59
C LEU A 250 -12.48 -5.93 -7.04
N LYS A 251 -12.97 -5.64 -8.24
CA LYS A 251 -14.13 -6.31 -8.81
C LYS A 251 -13.69 -7.19 -9.96
N SER A 252 -13.96 -8.48 -9.84
CA SER A 252 -13.76 -9.40 -10.95
C SER A 252 -14.98 -9.47 -11.86
N LYS A 253 -14.72 -9.71 -13.15
CA LYS A 253 -15.73 -10.10 -14.13
C LYS A 253 -15.83 -11.63 -14.26
N THR A 254 -14.89 -12.38 -13.69
CA THR A 254 -14.71 -13.83 -13.88
C THR A 254 -14.49 -14.56 -12.57
N TYR A 255 -15.25 -15.63 -12.33
CA TYR A 255 -15.10 -16.46 -11.11
C TYR A 255 -13.87 -17.39 -11.13
N SER A 256 -12.95 -17.19 -12.06
CA SER A 256 -11.80 -18.07 -12.33
C SER A 256 -10.46 -17.41 -12.07
N ASP A 257 -10.43 -16.19 -11.52
CA ASP A 257 -9.18 -15.49 -11.27
C ASP A 257 -8.39 -16.23 -10.21
N LYS A 258 -7.09 -16.40 -10.45
CA LYS A 258 -6.23 -17.33 -9.72
C LYS A 258 -5.43 -16.66 -8.61
N TYR A 259 -5.00 -15.43 -8.86
CA TYR A 259 -4.18 -14.65 -7.95
C TYR A 259 -4.32 -13.15 -8.20
N ILE A 260 -3.89 -12.37 -7.23
CA ILE A 260 -3.73 -10.93 -7.32
C ILE A 260 -2.25 -10.62 -7.08
N SER A 261 -1.69 -9.69 -7.83
CA SER A 261 -0.30 -9.27 -7.67
C SER A 261 -0.16 -7.76 -7.61
N ILE A 262 0.62 -7.27 -6.65
CA ILE A 262 1.09 -5.89 -6.58
C ILE A 262 2.55 -5.87 -7.05
N GLY A 263 2.81 -5.19 -8.18
CA GLY A 263 4.15 -4.97 -8.70
C GLY A 263 4.68 -3.60 -8.29
N LYS A 264 5.73 -3.57 -7.47
CA LYS A 264 6.50 -2.38 -7.12
C LYS A 264 7.41 -2.00 -8.29
N LYS A 265 7.25 -0.79 -8.83
CA LYS A 265 7.98 -0.33 -10.02
C LYS A 265 9.16 0.54 -9.63
N TYR A 266 10.36 0.11 -10.01
CA TYR A 266 11.59 0.89 -9.90
C TYR A 266 12.00 1.36 -11.29
N LYS A 267 11.60 2.59 -11.65
CA LYS A 267 11.79 3.14 -13.00
C LYS A 267 13.27 3.24 -13.37
N CYS A 268 14.15 3.65 -12.44
CA CYS A 268 15.59 3.76 -12.71
C CYS A 268 16.24 2.44 -13.11
N GLN A 269 15.87 1.33 -12.47
CA GLN A 269 16.43 0.00 -12.75
C GLN A 269 15.64 -0.76 -13.84
N ASN A 270 14.54 -0.18 -14.33
CA ASN A 270 13.53 -0.87 -15.15
C ASN A 270 13.12 -2.22 -14.55
N GLU A 271 12.99 -2.26 -13.22
CA GLU A 271 12.71 -3.47 -12.43
C GLU A 271 11.29 -3.40 -11.87
N ILE A 272 10.60 -4.55 -11.84
CA ILE A 272 9.34 -4.72 -11.12
C ILE A 272 9.50 -5.86 -10.13
N ILE A 273 9.32 -5.56 -8.84
CA ILE A 273 9.22 -6.60 -7.80
C ILE A 273 7.75 -6.89 -7.60
N GLU A 274 7.33 -8.09 -8.02
CA GLU A 274 5.94 -8.54 -7.86
C GLU A 274 5.75 -9.31 -6.56
N ASP A 275 4.76 -8.88 -5.79
CA ASP A 275 4.26 -9.62 -4.64
C ASP A 275 2.87 -10.20 -4.95
N ARG A 276 2.71 -11.52 -4.80
CA ARG A 276 1.52 -12.25 -5.24
C ARG A 276 0.76 -12.87 -4.08
N ILE A 277 -0.57 -12.89 -4.15
CA ILE A 277 -1.44 -13.68 -3.28
C ILE A 277 -2.40 -14.54 -4.12
N PHE A 278 -2.50 -15.82 -3.79
CA PHE A 278 -3.41 -16.75 -4.47
C PHE A 278 -4.82 -16.64 -3.92
N LEU A 279 -5.80 -16.74 -4.82
CA LEU A 279 -7.21 -16.72 -4.50
C LEU A 279 -7.67 -18.13 -4.14
N LEU A 280 -8.56 -18.18 -3.14
CA LEU A 280 -9.12 -19.40 -2.61
C LEU A 280 -10.64 -19.29 -2.66
N TYR A 281 -11.28 -20.22 -3.34
CA TYR A 281 -12.73 -20.29 -3.46
C TYR A 281 -13.26 -21.54 -2.79
N LEU A 282 -14.49 -21.40 -2.29
CA LEU A 282 -15.23 -22.45 -1.63
C LEU A 282 -16.59 -22.63 -2.31
N ASN A 283 -16.97 -23.88 -2.51
CA ASN A 283 -18.36 -24.27 -2.73
C ASN A 283 -18.75 -25.39 -1.77
N SER A 284 -19.97 -25.36 -1.25
CA SER A 284 -20.50 -26.43 -0.40
C SER A 284 -21.83 -26.92 -0.96
N TYR A 285 -22.01 -28.24 -0.98
CA TYR A 285 -23.26 -28.87 -1.43
C TYR A 285 -23.41 -30.26 -0.81
N GLU A 286 -24.65 -30.68 -0.59
CA GLU A 286 -24.92 -31.99 0.00
C GLU A 286 -24.73 -33.13 -1.01
N VAL A 287 -24.06 -34.19 -0.56
CA VAL A 287 -23.87 -35.46 -1.28
C VAL A 287 -24.41 -36.61 -0.42
N ASN A 288 -24.42 -37.84 -0.94
CA ASN A 288 -25.05 -38.99 -0.28
C ASN A 288 -24.61 -39.25 1.18
N ASN A 289 -23.37 -38.87 1.52
CA ASN A 289 -22.72 -39.21 2.78
C ASN A 289 -22.27 -37.96 3.59
N GLY A 290 -22.83 -36.78 3.33
CA GLY A 290 -22.48 -35.55 4.06
C GLY A 290 -22.57 -34.30 3.19
N ILE A 291 -21.97 -33.20 3.66
CA ILE A 291 -21.80 -31.98 2.85
C ILE A 291 -20.39 -32.01 2.25
N LYS A 292 -20.30 -32.01 0.93
CA LYS A 292 -19.04 -31.86 0.20
C LYS A 292 -18.63 -30.38 0.30
N ILE A 293 -17.40 -30.16 0.77
CA ILE A 293 -16.72 -28.87 0.79
C ILE A 293 -15.68 -28.93 -0.33
N ASP A 294 -15.95 -28.23 -1.40
CA ASP A 294 -15.12 -28.19 -2.59
C ASP A 294 -14.24 -26.95 -2.58
N LEU A 295 -12.93 -27.17 -2.56
CA LEU A 295 -11.91 -26.14 -2.56
C LEU A 295 -11.45 -25.92 -4.00
N SER A 296 -11.38 -24.66 -4.42
CA SER A 296 -10.86 -24.29 -5.73
C SER A 296 -9.80 -23.21 -5.57
N TYR A 297 -8.57 -23.56 -5.92
CA TYR A 297 -7.40 -22.70 -5.96
C TYR A 297 -6.39 -23.32 -6.93
N GLU A 298 -5.40 -22.57 -7.39
CA GLU A 298 -4.38 -23.13 -8.30
C GLU A 298 -3.48 -24.15 -7.63
N ASP A 299 -3.09 -25.20 -8.35
CA ASP A 299 -2.10 -26.17 -7.86
C ASP A 299 -0.78 -25.48 -7.47
N GLU A 300 -0.36 -24.46 -8.22
CA GLU A 300 0.81 -23.61 -7.90
C GLU A 300 0.63 -22.79 -6.61
N ALA A 301 -0.62 -22.60 -6.15
CA ALA A 301 -0.87 -21.90 -4.90
C ALA A 301 -0.20 -22.63 -3.74
N GLY A 302 -0.15 -23.97 -3.74
CA GLY A 302 0.69 -24.74 -2.81
C GLY A 302 0.67 -24.23 -1.37
N PHE A 303 -0.52 -23.92 -0.82
CA PHE A 303 -0.65 -23.31 0.51
C PHE A 303 0.12 -24.13 1.56
N ASP A 304 0.82 -23.45 2.47
CA ASP A 304 1.54 -24.05 3.59
C ASP A 304 0.56 -24.81 4.50
N SER A 305 -0.57 -24.17 4.82
CA SER A 305 -1.67 -24.74 5.58
C SER A 305 -3.03 -24.25 5.09
N VAL A 306 -4.07 -25.05 5.30
CA VAL A 306 -5.46 -24.73 4.96
C VAL A 306 -6.33 -25.08 6.16
N HIS A 307 -7.20 -24.17 6.60
CA HIS A 307 -8.15 -24.40 7.69
C HIS A 307 -9.58 -24.30 7.16
N VAL A 308 -10.35 -25.38 7.30
CA VAL A 308 -11.78 -25.44 6.95
C VAL A 308 -12.59 -25.20 8.21
N MET A 309 -13.37 -24.12 8.21
CA MET A 309 -14.24 -23.74 9.31
C MET A 309 -15.70 -24.06 8.98
N LYS A 310 -16.44 -24.56 9.96
CA LYS A 310 -17.90 -24.68 9.98
C LYS A 310 -18.44 -23.85 11.14
N ASP A 311 -19.30 -22.88 10.87
CA ASP A 311 -19.90 -22.00 11.89
C ASP A 311 -18.86 -21.45 12.88
N ASN A 312 -17.73 -20.98 12.35
CA ASN A 312 -16.55 -20.48 13.08
C ASN A 312 -15.77 -21.50 13.93
N LYS A 313 -16.03 -22.80 13.78
CA LYS A 313 -15.25 -23.89 14.40
C LYS A 313 -14.40 -24.62 13.36
N LEU A 314 -13.13 -24.87 13.68
CA LEU A 314 -12.24 -25.67 12.84
C LEU A 314 -12.74 -27.12 12.77
N ILE A 315 -12.89 -27.65 11.55
CA ILE A 315 -13.32 -29.04 11.33
C ILE A 315 -12.32 -29.87 10.52
N SER A 316 -11.37 -29.23 9.83
CA SER A 316 -10.35 -29.92 9.05
C SER A 316 -9.20 -28.99 8.69
N GLU A 317 -8.01 -29.56 8.54
CA GLU A 317 -6.80 -28.89 8.03
C GLU A 317 -6.36 -29.43 6.67
N SER A 318 -7.25 -30.19 6.00
CA SER A 318 -6.99 -30.76 4.68
C SER A 318 -6.82 -29.68 3.62
N LYS A 319 -5.79 -29.83 2.79
CA LYS A 319 -5.59 -29.03 1.57
C LYS A 319 -6.54 -29.49 0.44
N GLU A 320 -7.02 -30.72 0.51
CA GLU A 320 -7.96 -31.32 -0.45
C GLU A 320 -9.43 -31.09 -0.06
N SER A 321 -10.32 -31.11 -1.05
CA SER A 321 -11.77 -31.05 -0.86
C SER A 321 -12.31 -32.19 0.01
N ILE A 322 -12.95 -31.87 1.14
CA ILE A 322 -13.44 -32.85 2.13
C ILE A 322 -14.95 -33.09 2.07
N ILE A 323 -15.43 -34.12 2.77
CA ILE A 323 -16.86 -34.31 3.05
C ILE A 323 -17.06 -34.24 4.56
N ASP A 324 -17.83 -33.27 5.04
CA ASP A 324 -18.28 -33.19 6.43
C ASP A 324 -19.44 -34.16 6.65
N LYS A 325 -19.25 -35.10 7.57
CA LYS A 325 -20.17 -36.21 7.86
C LYS A 325 -20.64 -36.20 9.31
N ASN A 326 -20.29 -35.16 10.07
CA ASN A 326 -20.39 -35.14 11.51
C ASN A 326 -21.21 -33.96 12.01
N ASN A 327 -22.06 -34.21 13.00
CA ASN A 327 -22.87 -33.20 13.66
C ASN A 327 -23.79 -32.45 12.67
N LEU A 328 -24.33 -33.18 11.67
CA LEU A 328 -25.27 -32.63 10.70
C LEU A 328 -26.69 -33.10 11.05
N ILE A 329 -27.60 -32.13 11.13
CA ILE A 329 -29.01 -32.27 11.45
C ILE A 329 -29.83 -31.86 10.22
N LYS A 330 -30.79 -32.71 9.85
CA LYS A 330 -31.73 -32.42 8.76
C LYS A 330 -32.42 -31.06 8.92
N GLY A 331 -32.45 -30.31 7.83
CA GLY A 331 -33.00 -28.97 7.65
C GLY A 331 -32.17 -27.85 8.29
N LYS A 332 -31.07 -28.13 8.99
CA LYS A 332 -30.22 -27.10 9.59
C LYS A 332 -29.22 -26.61 8.53
N GLU A 333 -28.99 -25.30 8.52
CA GLU A 333 -28.00 -24.66 7.68
C GLU A 333 -26.63 -24.67 8.38
N TYR A 334 -25.58 -24.94 7.60
CA TYR A 334 -24.19 -24.90 8.04
C TYR A 334 -23.41 -24.00 7.11
N CYS A 335 -22.70 -23.02 7.67
CA CYS A 335 -21.89 -22.08 6.90
C CYS A 335 -20.41 -22.45 6.98
N TYR A 336 -19.79 -22.58 5.81
CA TYR A 336 -18.40 -22.95 5.66
C TYR A 336 -17.56 -21.77 5.21
N ARG A 337 -16.31 -21.71 5.68
CA ARG A 337 -15.30 -20.75 5.24
C ARG A 337 -13.91 -21.36 5.33
N VAL A 338 -13.03 -21.01 4.40
CA VAL A 338 -11.70 -21.61 4.29
C VAL A 338 -10.64 -20.52 4.35
N PHE A 339 -9.56 -20.83 5.08
CA PHE A 339 -8.41 -19.96 5.25
C PHE A 339 -7.17 -20.68 4.75
N GLY A 340 -6.58 -20.19 3.66
CA GLY A 340 -5.30 -20.66 3.13
C GLY A 340 -4.16 -19.75 3.58
N TYR A 341 -3.02 -20.32 3.94
CA TYR A 341 -1.84 -19.58 4.36
C TYR A 341 -0.65 -19.94 3.45
N LYS A 342 0.06 -18.93 2.94
CA LYS A 342 1.26 -19.11 2.13
C LYS A 342 2.22 -17.95 2.36
N ASP A 343 3.50 -18.24 2.64
CA ASP A 343 4.56 -17.23 2.77
C ASP A 343 4.24 -16.13 3.82
N GLY A 344 3.47 -16.48 4.85
CA GLY A 344 2.99 -15.56 5.89
C GLY A 344 1.75 -14.73 5.51
N LYS A 345 1.18 -14.95 4.31
CA LYS A 345 -0.04 -14.29 3.83
C LYS A 345 -1.26 -15.15 4.07
N LYS A 346 -2.43 -14.51 4.13
CA LYS A 346 -3.71 -15.18 4.39
C LYS A 346 -4.72 -14.96 3.26
N SER A 347 -5.14 -16.04 2.61
CA SER A 347 -6.23 -16.04 1.64
C SER A 347 -7.50 -16.55 2.30
N ILE A 348 -8.57 -15.76 2.24
CA ILE A 348 -9.86 -16.06 2.88
C ILE A 348 -10.91 -16.25 1.80
N SER A 349 -11.54 -17.43 1.78
CA SER A 349 -12.58 -17.74 0.82
C SER A 349 -13.86 -16.92 1.05
N ASN A 350 -14.73 -16.97 0.05
CA ASN A 350 -16.15 -16.68 0.21
C ASN A 350 -16.76 -17.56 1.31
N GLN A 351 -17.80 -17.08 1.98
CA GLN A 351 -18.64 -17.93 2.82
C GLN A 351 -19.66 -18.65 1.94
N ASN A 352 -19.90 -19.93 2.19
CA ASN A 352 -20.95 -20.67 1.52
C ASN A 352 -21.71 -21.54 2.53
N CYS A 353 -23.04 -21.45 2.50
CA CYS A 353 -23.91 -22.13 3.46
C CYS A 353 -24.75 -23.19 2.76
N THR A 354 -24.86 -24.36 3.37
CA THR A 354 -25.66 -25.49 2.86
C THR A 354 -26.64 -25.95 3.93
N VAL A 355 -27.92 -26.06 3.55
CA VAL A 355 -28.95 -26.74 4.35
C VAL A 355 -28.82 -28.25 4.14
N SER A 356 -28.57 -29.01 5.20
CA SER A 356 -28.51 -30.47 5.09
C SER A 356 -29.91 -31.06 4.98
N ASN A 357 -30.20 -31.90 3.99
CA ASN A 357 -31.49 -32.58 3.83
C ASN A 357 -31.55 -33.91 4.60
N ARG A 358 -30.42 -34.38 5.14
CA ARG A 358 -30.31 -35.58 5.98
C ARG A 358 -29.60 -35.27 7.30
N SER A 359 -29.63 -36.21 8.24
CA SER A 359 -28.80 -36.13 9.44
C SER A 359 -27.59 -37.05 9.27
N TYR A 360 -26.39 -36.57 9.57
CA TYR A 360 -25.15 -37.35 9.53
C TYR A 360 -24.44 -37.22 10.88
N ASN A 361 -24.43 -38.31 11.64
CA ASN A 361 -23.89 -38.40 13.00
C ASN A 361 -24.15 -37.12 13.84
N PRO A 362 -25.42 -36.68 13.97
CA PRO A 362 -25.76 -35.45 14.68
C PRO A 362 -25.27 -35.42 16.14
N ILE A 363 -25.11 -36.59 16.75
CA ILE A 363 -24.69 -36.78 18.14
C ILE A 363 -23.33 -37.50 18.16
N PRO A 364 -22.29 -36.89 18.76
CA PRO A 364 -21.00 -37.54 18.90
C PRO A 364 -21.12 -38.68 19.92
N VAL A 365 -20.81 -39.90 19.49
CA VAL A 365 -20.85 -41.11 20.31
C VAL A 365 -19.53 -41.87 20.19
N PRO A 366 -19.08 -42.56 21.24
CA PRO A 366 -17.92 -43.45 21.16
C PRO A 366 -18.21 -44.62 20.21
N ASN A 367 -17.16 -45.17 19.62
CA ASN A 367 -17.24 -46.34 18.74
C ASN A 367 -16.89 -47.65 19.46
N ALA A 368 -16.29 -47.57 20.66
CA ALA A 368 -16.00 -48.69 21.53
C ALA A 368 -15.89 -48.25 23.00
N PHE A 369 -16.03 -49.19 23.92
CA PHE A 369 -15.83 -48.99 25.36
C PHE A 369 -15.36 -50.30 26.04
N THR A 370 -14.74 -50.19 27.21
CA THR A 370 -14.10 -51.29 27.97
C THR A 370 -14.59 -51.27 29.42
N PRO A 371 -15.65 -52.01 29.78
CA PRO A 371 -16.14 -52.07 31.16
C PRO A 371 -15.27 -52.98 32.03
N ASN A 372 -14.07 -52.50 32.37
CA ASN A 372 -13.06 -53.20 33.16
C ASN A 372 -12.84 -52.58 34.57
N GLY A 373 -13.44 -51.42 34.84
CA GLY A 373 -13.39 -50.72 36.12
C GLY A 373 -12.12 -49.89 36.33
N ASP A 374 -11.37 -49.56 35.28
CA ASP A 374 -10.17 -48.71 35.36
C ASP A 374 -10.48 -47.20 35.35
N GLY A 375 -11.74 -46.83 35.16
CA GLY A 375 -12.23 -45.45 35.08
C GLY A 375 -12.17 -44.85 33.68
N ILE A 376 -11.70 -45.58 32.66
CA ILE A 376 -11.48 -45.08 31.30
C ILE A 376 -12.36 -45.85 30.32
N ASN A 377 -13.33 -45.15 29.72
CA ASN A 377 -14.31 -45.73 28.78
C ASN A 377 -15.08 -46.93 29.39
N ASP A 378 -15.37 -46.90 30.70
CA ASP A 378 -16.16 -47.94 31.38
C ASP A 378 -17.65 -47.89 31.04
N GLU A 379 -18.14 -46.76 30.54
CA GLU A 379 -19.54 -46.56 30.17
C GLU A 379 -19.68 -46.17 28.69
N PHE A 380 -20.67 -46.75 28.03
CA PHE A 380 -21.14 -46.29 26.73
C PHE A 380 -22.24 -45.23 26.89
N LYS A 381 -21.92 -43.98 26.54
CA LYS A 381 -22.88 -42.87 26.40
C LYS A 381 -22.40 -41.85 25.36
N PRO A 382 -23.28 -40.99 24.83
CA PRO A 382 -22.85 -39.84 24.03
C PRO A 382 -21.82 -38.97 24.75
N PHE A 383 -20.94 -38.33 24.00
CA PHE A 383 -20.10 -37.25 24.54
C PHE A 383 -20.99 -36.06 24.96
N GLU A 384 -20.45 -35.17 25.80
CA GLU A 384 -21.19 -34.02 26.33
C GLU A 384 -21.88 -33.21 25.23
N ILE A 385 -23.22 -33.17 25.27
CA ILE A 385 -24.05 -32.45 24.32
C ILE A 385 -25.34 -31.98 25.00
N LYS A 386 -25.85 -30.82 24.58
CA LYS A 386 -27.12 -30.27 25.08
C LYS A 386 -28.27 -30.73 24.20
N VAL A 387 -29.17 -31.50 24.78
CA VAL A 387 -30.37 -32.04 24.12
C VAL A 387 -31.56 -32.05 25.08
N SER A 388 -32.77 -32.15 24.56
CA SER A 388 -33.99 -32.37 25.35
C SER A 388 -34.75 -33.61 24.87
N ASN A 389 -35.66 -34.14 25.70
CA ASN A 389 -36.45 -35.35 25.42
C ASN A 389 -35.59 -36.54 24.93
N TYR A 390 -34.47 -36.77 25.61
CA TYR A 390 -33.48 -37.78 25.27
C TYR A 390 -33.96 -39.20 25.59
N SER A 391 -33.63 -40.15 24.72
CA SER A 391 -33.62 -41.57 25.02
C SER A 391 -32.48 -42.27 24.31
N LEU A 392 -31.82 -43.18 25.02
CA LEU A 392 -30.83 -44.12 24.52
C LEU A 392 -31.34 -45.54 24.73
N GLU A 393 -31.32 -46.33 23.68
CA GLU A 393 -31.62 -47.76 23.70
C GLU A 393 -30.45 -48.52 23.08
N ILE A 394 -29.98 -49.58 23.74
CA ILE A 394 -28.89 -50.43 23.26
C ILE A 394 -29.41 -51.85 23.06
N TYR A 395 -29.03 -52.45 21.94
CA TYR A 395 -29.44 -53.77 21.52
C TYR A 395 -28.23 -54.67 21.26
N ASP A 396 -28.34 -55.93 21.66
CA ASP A 396 -27.37 -56.96 21.29
C ASP A 396 -27.52 -57.39 19.81
N LYS A 397 -26.65 -58.31 19.37
CA LYS A 397 -26.68 -58.85 18.00
C LYS A 397 -27.97 -59.62 17.64
N ASN A 398 -28.73 -60.07 18.64
CA ASN A 398 -29.98 -60.79 18.45
C ASN A 398 -31.20 -59.86 18.47
N GLY A 399 -31.00 -58.56 18.66
CA GLY A 399 -32.07 -57.57 18.77
C GLY A 399 -32.70 -57.47 20.16
N ILE A 400 -32.09 -58.05 21.18
CA ILE A 400 -32.54 -57.91 22.58
C ILE A 400 -32.10 -56.56 23.10
N ASN A 401 -33.04 -55.77 23.64
CA ASN A 401 -32.72 -54.51 24.32
C ASN A 401 -32.02 -54.82 25.65
N VAL A 402 -30.75 -54.43 25.77
CA VAL A 402 -29.89 -54.69 26.93
C VAL A 402 -29.72 -53.47 27.83
N PHE A 403 -30.09 -52.28 27.36
CA PHE A 403 -30.03 -51.05 28.15
C PHE A 403 -30.97 -49.98 27.59
N LYS A 404 -31.59 -49.21 28.50
CA LYS A 404 -32.38 -48.03 28.17
C LYS A 404 -32.20 -46.94 29.22
N SER A 405 -32.01 -45.71 28.77
CA SER A 405 -31.99 -44.51 29.62
C SER A 405 -32.71 -43.35 28.95
N ASN A 406 -33.32 -42.47 29.74
CA ASN A 406 -33.81 -41.16 29.30
C ASN A 406 -32.98 -40.00 29.87
N ASP A 407 -31.92 -40.30 30.63
CA ASP A 407 -30.96 -39.33 31.14
C ASP A 407 -29.64 -39.47 30.35
N ILE A 408 -29.19 -38.38 29.74
CA ILE A 408 -27.97 -38.35 28.93
C ILE A 408 -26.69 -38.60 29.75
N ASN A 409 -26.74 -38.37 31.05
CA ASN A 409 -25.59 -38.56 31.93
C ASN A 409 -25.37 -40.03 32.32
N ILE A 410 -26.39 -40.87 32.15
CA ILE A 410 -26.37 -42.29 32.51
C ILE A 410 -25.99 -43.11 31.27
N GLY A 411 -24.80 -43.73 31.33
CA GLY A 411 -24.31 -44.65 30.30
C GLY A 411 -24.54 -46.11 30.64
N TRP A 412 -24.29 -46.98 29.68
CA TRP A 412 -24.32 -48.43 29.88
C TRP A 412 -22.94 -48.95 30.26
N ASP A 413 -22.87 -49.67 31.37
CA ASP A 413 -21.67 -50.23 31.99
C ASP A 413 -21.32 -51.65 31.48
N GLY A 414 -22.03 -52.16 30.47
CA GLY A 414 -21.79 -53.51 29.95
C GLY A 414 -22.42 -54.65 30.77
N PHE A 415 -23.38 -54.35 31.66
CA PHE A 415 -24.14 -55.36 32.40
C PHE A 415 -25.59 -55.48 31.90
N TYR A 416 -26.04 -56.72 31.72
CA TYR A 416 -27.44 -57.10 31.48
C TYR A 416 -27.61 -58.57 31.87
N ASN A 417 -28.33 -58.84 32.97
CA ASN A 417 -28.41 -60.19 33.58
C ASN A 417 -27.03 -60.82 33.86
N GLY A 418 -26.06 -59.99 34.25
CA GLY A 418 -24.65 -60.36 34.38
C GLY A 418 -23.77 -59.58 33.38
N LYS A 419 -22.48 -59.90 33.33
CA LYS A 419 -21.55 -59.30 32.36
C LYS A 419 -21.89 -59.82 30.97
N VAL A 420 -22.14 -58.91 30.02
CA VAL A 420 -22.44 -59.31 28.64
C VAL A 420 -21.16 -59.67 27.87
N ASN A 421 -21.31 -60.35 26.74
CA ASN A 421 -20.18 -60.79 25.92
C ASN A 421 -19.57 -59.64 25.13
N GLN A 422 -18.26 -59.67 24.92
CA GLN A 422 -17.61 -58.82 23.93
C GLN A 422 -18.26 -58.99 22.54
N GLY A 423 -18.36 -57.90 21.80
CA GLY A 423 -18.96 -57.92 20.47
C GLY A 423 -19.54 -56.60 20.01
N SER A 424 -20.25 -56.65 18.88
CA SER A 424 -20.92 -55.49 18.32
C SER A 424 -22.32 -55.32 18.90
N TYR A 425 -22.62 -54.10 19.31
CA TYR A 425 -23.92 -53.67 19.81
C TYR A 425 -24.46 -52.55 18.93
N ILE A 426 -25.78 -52.38 18.94
CA ILE A 426 -26.49 -51.33 18.20
C ILE A 426 -27.05 -50.35 19.21
N TYR A 427 -26.88 -49.06 18.99
CA TYR A 427 -27.57 -48.02 19.76
C TYR A 427 -28.61 -47.32 18.89
N ILE A 428 -29.67 -46.83 19.55
CA ILE A 428 -30.64 -45.90 18.98
C ILE A 428 -30.77 -44.74 19.97
N ILE A 429 -30.48 -43.52 19.51
CA ILE A 429 -30.69 -42.30 20.27
C ILE A 429 -31.83 -41.51 19.61
N LYS A 430 -32.79 -41.07 20.42
CA LYS A 430 -33.82 -40.11 20.01
C LYS A 430 -33.75 -38.90 20.94
N CYS A 431 -33.76 -37.71 20.38
CA CYS A 431 -33.80 -36.47 21.18
C CYS A 431 -34.27 -35.28 20.34
N TYR A 432 -34.42 -34.14 21.00
CA TYR A 432 -34.53 -32.83 20.38
C TYR A 432 -33.21 -32.08 20.54
N MET A 433 -32.71 -31.54 19.43
CA MET A 433 -31.49 -30.74 19.38
C MET A 433 -31.69 -29.60 18.39
N ASP A 434 -31.40 -28.37 18.82
CA ASP A 434 -31.67 -27.14 18.05
C ASP A 434 -33.09 -27.09 17.47
N ASP A 435 -34.08 -27.39 18.30
CA ASP A 435 -35.52 -27.48 17.96
C ASP A 435 -35.88 -28.50 16.88
N LYS A 436 -35.02 -29.49 16.63
CA LYS A 436 -35.26 -30.56 15.65
C LYS A 436 -35.22 -31.94 16.26
N ASN A 437 -36.10 -32.79 15.74
CA ASN A 437 -36.09 -34.22 16.05
C ASN A 437 -34.83 -34.87 15.45
N VAL A 438 -34.03 -35.48 16.32
CA VAL A 438 -32.87 -36.28 15.96
C VAL A 438 -33.17 -37.75 16.29
N ASN A 439 -32.93 -38.61 15.30
CA ASN A 439 -32.93 -40.06 15.48
C ASN A 439 -31.62 -40.60 14.89
N GLN A 440 -30.71 -41.03 15.75
CA GLN A 440 -29.41 -41.56 15.36
C GLN A 440 -29.32 -43.04 15.74
N LYS A 441 -29.01 -43.87 14.75
CA LYS A 441 -28.72 -45.29 14.94
C LYS A 441 -27.28 -45.56 14.54
N GLY A 442 -26.57 -46.34 15.33
CA GLY A 442 -25.22 -46.77 14.98
C GLY A 442 -24.84 -48.07 15.67
N LYS A 443 -23.59 -48.49 15.45
CA LYS A 443 -22.99 -49.66 16.08
C LYS A 443 -21.73 -49.27 16.83
N PHE A 444 -21.42 -49.99 17.89
CA PHE A 444 -20.19 -49.84 18.66
C PHE A 444 -19.70 -51.21 19.13
N LEU A 445 -18.46 -51.26 19.61
CA LEU A 445 -17.83 -52.47 20.12
C LEU A 445 -17.73 -52.44 21.65
N LEU A 446 -18.16 -53.51 22.30
CA LEU A 446 -17.78 -53.80 23.68
C LEU A 446 -16.52 -54.65 23.65
N LEU A 447 -15.47 -54.19 24.31
CA LEU A 447 -14.18 -54.87 24.47
C LEU A 447 -14.01 -55.27 25.95
N ASN A 448 -13.37 -56.40 26.20
CA ASN A 448 -13.15 -56.92 27.56
C ASN A 448 -11.79 -56.56 28.12
#